data_AF-A0A7K0LM60-F1
#
_entry.id   AF-A0A7K0LM60-F1
#
_cell.length_a   1.000
_cell.length_b   1.000
_cell.length_c   1.000
_cell.angle_alpha   90.00
_cell.angle_beta   90.00
_cell.angle_gamma   90.00
#
_symmetry.space_group_name_H-M   'P 1'
#
loop_
_entity.id
_entity.type
_entity.pdbx_description
1 polymer ?
#
loop_
_entity_poly.entity_id
_entity_poly.type
_entity_poly.pdbx_seq_one_letter_code
_entity_poly.pdbx_strand_id
1 'polypeptide(L)' 'EATTPDELIEHCKVLLSAYKYPRELVILPEIPKTATGKIMRRELRS' A
#
# COMPACT_ATOMS: atom_id res chain seq x y z
N GLU A 1 17.71 4.67 -0.09
CA GLU A 1 17.46 3.62 0.92
C GLU A 1 16.00 3.19 0.79
N ALA A 2 15.72 1.91 0.68
CA ALA A 2 14.36 1.40 0.44
C ALA A 2 13.84 0.77 1.72
N THR A 3 12.71 1.26 2.23
CA THR A 3 12.05 0.72 3.43
C THR A 3 11.30 -0.57 3.08
N THR A 4 11.22 -1.48 4.05
CA THR A 4 10.51 -2.76 3.85
C THR A 4 9.01 -2.62 4.13
N PRO A 5 8.15 -3.47 3.55
CA PRO A 5 6.73 -3.46 3.87
C PRO A 5 6.42 -3.66 5.35
N ASP A 6 7.18 -4.51 6.03
CA ASP A 6 7.01 -4.80 7.45
C ASP A 6 7.30 -3.57 8.32
N GLU A 7 8.36 -2.82 8.00
CA GLU A 7 8.67 -1.54 8.68
C GLU A 7 7.52 -0.54 8.59
N LEU A 8 6.88 -0.44 7.41
CA LEU A 8 5.73 0.44 7.21
C LEU A 8 4.50 -0.03 7.98
N ILE A 9 4.26 -1.34 8.05
CA ILE A 9 3.16 -1.91 8.84
C ILE A 9 3.39 -1.65 10.33
N GLU A 10 4.60 -1.87 10.85
CA GLU A 10 4.93 -1.58 12.25
C GLU A 10 4.78 -0.09 12.57
N HIS A 11 5.19 0.79 11.66
CA HIS A 11 4.96 2.22 11.80
C HIS A 11 3.46 2.55 11.90
N CYS A 12 2.62 1.93 11.05
CA CYS A 12 1.17 2.10 11.12
C CYS A 12 0.55 1.55 12.41
N LYS A 13 1.06 0.44 12.97
CA LYS A 13 0.54 -0.16 14.21
C LYS A 13 0.67 0.76 15.43
N VAL A 14 1.71 1.59 15.47
CA VAL A 14 1.91 2.56 16.56
C VAL A 14 0.94 3.74 16.46
N LEU A 15 0.52 4.10 15.24
CA LEU A 15 -0.30 5.29 14.98
C LEU A 15 -1.80 4.99 14.82
N LEU A 16 -2.16 3.77 14.42
CA LEU A 16 -3.52 3.38 14.06
C LEU A 16 -4.05 2.29 14.98
N SER A 17 -5.37 2.30 15.19
CA SER A 17 -6.06 1.21 15.87
C SER A 17 -5.97 -0.10 15.07
N ALA A 18 -6.13 -1.23 15.76
CA ALA A 18 -5.87 -2.55 15.19
C ALA A 18 -6.70 -2.92 13.94
N TYR A 19 -7.84 -2.27 13.74
CA TYR A 19 -8.71 -2.49 12.57
C TYR A 19 -8.39 -1.59 11.37
N LYS A 20 -7.52 -0.59 11.54
CA LYS A 20 -7.20 0.42 10.51
C LYS A 20 -5.86 0.20 9.82
N TYR A 21 -4.91 -0.46 10.48
CA TYR A 21 -3.63 -0.72 9.84
C TYR A 21 -3.78 -1.77 8.72
N PRO A 22 -3.01 -1.66 7.62
CA PRO A 22 -3.05 -2.63 6.53
C PRO A 22 -2.44 -3.97 6.98
N ARG A 23 -3.10 -5.08 6.64
CA ARG A 23 -2.55 -6.43 6.93
C ARG A 23 -1.56 -6.91 5.88
N GLU A 24 -1.67 -6.37 4.68
CA GLU A 24 -0.81 -6.67 3.54
C GLU A 24 -0.37 -5.34 2.93
N LEU A 25 0.90 -5.25 2.57
CA LEU A 25 1.48 -4.07 1.94
C LEU A 25 2.42 -4.52 0.83
N VAL A 26 2.16 -4.04 -0.39
CA VAL A 26 2.97 -4.32 -1.56
C VAL A 26 3.54 -3.00 -2.06
N ILE A 27 4.87 -2.94 -2.20
CA ILE A 27 5.55 -1.79 -2.78
C ILE A 27 5.62 -2.00 -4.28
N LEU A 28 4.97 -1.11 -5.02
CA LEU A 28 5.00 -1.10 -6.49
C LEU A 28 5.90 0.04 -6.97
N PRO A 29 6.66 -0.15 -8.06
CA PRO A 29 7.46 0.93 -8.64
C PRO A 29 6.59 2.06 -9.20
N GLU A 30 5.37 1.73 -9.65
CA GLU A 30 4.38 2.70 -10.12
C GLU A 30 2.95 2.24 -9.84
N ILE A 31 2.01 3.20 -9.80
CA ILE A 31 0.59 2.92 -9.67
C ILE A 31 0.00 2.71 -11.06
N PRO A 32 -0.69 1.58 -11.33
CA PRO A 32 -1.31 1.32 -12.63
C PRO A 32 -2.42 2.33 -12.90
N LYS A 33 -2.36 2.95 -14.08
CA LYS A 33 -3.28 4.01 -14.51
C LYS A 33 -3.89 3.70 -15.87
N THR A 34 -5.12 4.16 -16.07
CA THR A 34 -5.78 4.17 -17.38
C THR A 34 -5.05 5.10 -18.35
N ALA A 35 -5.36 5.01 -19.64
CA ALA A 35 -4.88 5.96 -20.65
C ALA A 35 -5.20 7.44 -20.32
N THR A 36 -6.20 7.69 -19.48
CA THR A 36 -6.59 9.01 -18.98
C THR A 36 -6.02 9.34 -17.59
N GLY A 37 -5.13 8.50 -17.05
CA GLY A 37 -4.42 8.73 -15.78
C GLY A 37 -5.16 8.29 -14.51
N LYS A 38 -6.34 7.68 -14.60
CA LYS A 38 -7.11 7.22 -13.43
C LYS A 38 -6.53 5.93 -12.87
N ILE A 39 -6.50 5.77 -11.55
CA ILE A 39 -6.00 4.54 -10.90
C ILE A 39 -6.86 3.33 -11.29
N MET A 40 -6.21 2.27 -11.78
CA MET A 40 -6.86 1.00 -12.13
C MET A 40 -7.00 0.09 -10.91
N ARG A 41 -8.00 0.39 -10.06
CA ARG A 41 -8.25 -0.37 -8.80
C ARG A 41 -8.40 -1.89 -9.01
N ARG A 42 -8.85 -2.34 -10.18
CA ARG A 42 -9.00 -3.77 -10.49
C ARG A 42 -7.66 -4.51 -10.44
N GLU A 43 -6.59 -3.87 -10.89
CA GLU A 43 -5.24 -4.45 -10.95
C GLU A 43 -4.52 -4.40 -9.60
N LEU A 44 -5.05 -3.64 -8.66
CA LEU A 44 -4.54 -3.50 -7.29
C LEU A 44 -5.29 -4.34 -6.26
N ARG A 45 -6.17 -5.24 -6.71
CA ARG A 45 -6.82 -6.19 -5.79
C ARG A 45 -5.83 -7.32 -5.50
N SER A 46 -5.46 -7.45 -4.24
CA SER A 46 -4.85 -8.62 -3.61
C SER A 46 -5.87 -9.74 -3.43
#